data_AF-A0AAU9EN34-F1
#
_entry.id   AF-A0AAU9EN34-F1
#
_cell.length_a   1.000
_cell.length_b   1.000
_cell.length_c   1.000
_cell.angle_alpha   90.00
_cell.angle_beta   90.00
_cell.angle_gamma   90.00
#
_symmetry.space_group_name_H-M   'P 1'
#
loop_
_entity.id
_entity.type
_entity.pdbx_description
1 polymer ?
#
loop_
_entity_poly.entity_id
_entity_poly.type
_entity_poly.pdbx_seq_one_letter_code
_entity_poly.pdbx_strand_id
1 'polypeptide(L)' 'MSENNENENYSIENTKLEKVLSVPMILFFLLIMAIPIINLLMSFRWSFKKNINKNLKNLSRVFFMIYIVTLIIYVYIVIS' A
#
# COMPACT_ATOMS: atom_id res chain seq x y z
N MET A 1 35.96 3.36 -40.34
CA MET A 1 34.63 3.11 -39.76
C MET A 1 34.82 3.12 -38.26
N SER A 2 34.49 4.23 -37.59
CA SER A 2 34.71 4.39 -36.15
C SER A 2 33.50 3.81 -35.42
N GLU A 3 33.69 2.72 -34.68
CA GLU A 3 32.66 2.16 -33.80
C GLU A 3 32.49 3.09 -32.59
N ASN A 4 31.43 3.88 -32.62
CA ASN A 4 31.04 4.76 -31.53
C ASN A 4 30.53 3.89 -30.37
N ASN A 5 31.35 3.75 -29.34
CA ASN A 5 30.97 3.14 -28.07
C ASN A 5 30.04 4.09 -27.30
N GLU A 6 28.74 4.04 -27.61
CA GLU A 6 27.69 4.60 -26.78
C GLU A 6 27.52 3.68 -25.56
N ASN A 7 28.43 3.84 -24.59
CA ASN A 7 28.22 3.34 -23.24
C ASN A 7 27.06 4.16 -22.66
N GLU A 8 25.84 3.67 -22.84
CA GLU A 8 24.66 4.09 -22.10
C GLU A 8 25.00 3.97 -20.61
N ASN A 9 25.39 5.09 -20.03
CA ASN A 9 25.59 5.22 -18.60
C ASN A 9 24.18 5.13 -18.00
N TYR A 10 23.72 3.92 -17.71
CA TYR A 10 22.60 3.69 -16.82
C TYR A 10 23.05 4.28 -15.49
N SER A 11 22.66 5.53 -15.27
CA SER A 11 22.71 6.15 -13.96
C SER A 11 22.07 5.15 -13.02
N ILE A 12 22.88 4.47 -12.22
CA ILE A 12 22.41 3.79 -11.02
C ILE A 12 21.96 4.94 -10.11
N GLU A 13 20.81 5.52 -10.45
CA GLU A 13 20.01 6.32 -9.54
C GLU A 13 19.84 5.37 -8.37
N ASN A 14 20.54 5.66 -7.29
CA ASN A 14 20.52 4.91 -6.06
C ASN A 14 19.07 4.93 -5.60
N THR A 15 18.27 4.00 -6.13
CA THR A 15 16.84 3.97 -5.98
C THR A 15 16.71 3.70 -4.51
N LYS A 16 16.36 4.74 -3.74
CA LYS A 16 16.32 4.67 -2.29
C LYS A 16 15.21 3.69 -1.94
N LEU A 17 15.58 2.41 -1.85
CA LEU A 17 14.64 1.33 -1.67
C LEU A 17 13.86 1.64 -0.39
N GLU A 18 12.55 1.75 -0.53
CA GLU A 18 11.65 1.92 0.59
C GLU A 18 11.95 0.82 1.61
N LYS A 19 12.05 1.20 2.88
CA LYS A 19 12.30 0.24 3.96
C LYS A 19 11.28 -0.90 3.86
N VAL A 20 11.76 -2.14 3.83
CA VAL A 20 10.88 -3.30 3.84
C VAL A 20 10.04 -3.27 5.11
N LEU A 21 8.76 -3.61 4.99
CA LEU A 21 7.87 -3.63 6.13
C LEU A 21 8.28 -4.78 7.07
N SER A 22 8.44 -4.48 8.36
CA SER A 22 8.84 -5.49 9.34
C SER A 22 7.75 -6.56 9.49
N VAL A 23 8.14 -7.83 9.61
CA VAL A 23 7.22 -8.98 9.84
C VAL A 23 6.24 -8.74 11.00
N PRO A 24 6.65 -8.29 12.20
CA PRO A 24 5.72 -7.97 13.28
C PRO A 24 4.72 -6.87 12.92
N MET A 25 5.09 -5.92 12.05
CA MET A 25 4.19 -4.87 11.59
C MET A 25 3.10 -5.44 10.66
N ILE A 26 3.47 -6.39 9.80
CA ILE A 26 2.52 -7.11 8.93
C ILE A 26 1.59 -7.98 9.77
N LEU A 27 2.12 -8.69 10.77
CA LEU A 27 1.31 -9.50 11.67
C LEU A 27 0.30 -8.64 12.45
N PHE A 28 0.74 -7.50 12.96
CA PHE A 28 -0.15 -6.53 13.64
C PHE A 28 -1.20 -5.96 12.68
N PHE A 29 -0.82 -5.67 11.43
CA PHE A 29 -1.74 -5.23 10.39
C PHE A 29 -2.83 -6.28 10.12
N LEU A 30 -2.45 -7.55 9.96
CA LEU A 30 -3.37 -8.66 9.73
C LEU A 30 -4.30 -8.91 10.92
N LEU A 31 -3.79 -8.79 12.15
CA LEU A 31 -4.60 -8.93 13.36
C LEU A 31 -5.67 -7.83 13.46
N ILE A 32 -5.31 -6.59 13.12
CA ILE A 32 -6.26 -5.47 13.09
C ILE A 32 -7.29 -5.65 11.98
N MET A 33 -6.87 -6.14 10.82
CA MET A 33 -7.73 -6.42 9.66
C MET A 33 -8.87 -7.38 9.98
N ALA A 34 -8.68 -8.30 10.94
CA ALA A 34 -9.70 -9.25 11.38
C ALA A 34 -10.90 -8.57 12.06
N ILE A 35 -10.72 -7.36 12.61
CA ILE A 35 -11.79 -6.62 13.29
C ILE A 35 -12.33 -5.56 12.33
N PRO A 36 -13.55 -5.70 11.77
CA PRO A 36 -14.01 -4.89 10.64
C PRO A 36 -14.08 -3.39 10.93
N ILE A 37 -14.53 -3.00 12.13
CA ILE A 37 -14.62 -1.58 12.52
C ILE A 37 -13.23 -0.97 12.68
N ILE A 38 -12.30 -1.70 13.32
CA ILE A 38 -10.93 -1.21 13.55
C ILE A 38 -10.17 -1.17 12.23
N ASN A 39 -10.40 -2.14 11.34
CA ASN A 39 -9.84 -2.16 10.00
C ASN A 39 -10.11 -0.84 9.25
N LEU A 40 -11.36 -0.36 9.25
CA LEU A 40 -11.73 0.90 8.59
C LEU A 40 -10.97 2.10 9.17
N LEU A 41 -11.00 2.26 10.50
CA LEU A 41 -10.34 3.37 11.21
C LEU A 41 -8.83 3.36 11.01
N MET A 42 -8.22 2.17 11.08
CA MET A 42 -6.78 2.01 10.97
C MET A 42 -6.31 2.21 9.53
N SER A 43 -7.09 1.70 8.56
CA SER A 43 -6.83 1.89 7.14
C SER A 43 -6.94 3.37 6.74
N PHE A 44 -7.92 4.09 7.30
CA PHE A 44 -8.03 5.54 7.14
C PHE A 44 -6.83 6.27 7.78
N ARG A 45 -6.55 6.00 9.05
CA ARG A 45 -5.46 6.66 9.80
C ARG A 45 -4.10 6.47 9.13
N TRP A 46 -3.78 5.27 8.66
CA TRP A 46 -2.51 5.00 7.98
C TRP A 46 -2.47 5.58 6.57
N SER A 47 -3.58 5.61 5.82
CA SER A 47 -3.63 6.21 4.49
C SER A 47 -3.29 7.71 4.49
N PHE A 48 -3.58 8.44 5.57
CA PHE A 48 -3.31 9.89 5.69
C PHE A 48 -2.08 10.25 6.54
N LYS A 49 -1.45 9.29 7.22
CA LYS A 49 -0.27 9.58 8.05
C LYS A 49 0.93 9.96 7.16
N LYS A 50 1.55 11.11 7.43
CA LYS A 50 2.70 11.62 6.64
C LYS A 50 4.02 10.91 6.92
N ASN A 51 4.22 10.43 8.16
CA ASN A 51 5.48 9.82 8.60
C ASN A 51 5.30 8.31 8.86
N ILE A 52 4.91 7.56 7.83
CA ILE A 52 4.90 6.09 7.85
C ILE A 52 5.56 5.52 6.60
N ASN A 53 5.93 4.25 6.68
CA ASN A 53 6.42 3.46 5.55
C ASN A 53 5.43 3.53 4.37
N LYS A 54 5.89 3.85 3.14
CA LYS A 54 4.96 4.01 2.02
C LYS A 54 4.37 2.67 1.59
N ASN A 55 5.07 1.55 1.78
CA ASN A 55 4.50 0.22 1.53
C ASN A 55 3.29 -0.04 2.44
N LEU A 56 3.39 0.28 3.73
CA LEU A 56 2.26 0.18 4.66
C LEU A 56 1.13 1.14 4.28
N LYS A 57 1.48 2.37 3.89
CA LYS A 57 0.50 3.37 3.44
C LYS A 57 -0.27 2.89 2.21
N ASN A 58 0.43 2.31 1.25
CA ASN A 58 -0.18 1.79 0.03
C ASN A 58 -1.06 0.57 0.33
N LEU A 59 -0.55 -0.37 1.14
CA LEU A 59 -1.31 -1.53 1.60
C LEU A 59 -2.62 -1.09 2.27
N SER A 60 -2.52 -0.18 3.23
CA SER A 60 -3.65 0.42 3.94
C SER A 60 -4.65 1.11 3.00
N ARG A 61 -4.18 1.79 1.95
CA ARG A 61 -5.03 2.47 0.98
C ARG A 61 -5.77 1.48 0.06
N VAL A 62 -5.10 0.41 -0.37
CA VAL A 62 -5.72 -0.65 -1.19
C VAL A 62 -6.83 -1.36 -0.41
N PHE A 63 -6.56 -1.75 0.83
CA PHE A 63 -7.58 -2.39 1.68
C PHE A 63 -8.77 -1.46 1.97
N PHE A 64 -8.51 -0.16 2.19
CA PHE A 64 -9.58 0.82 2.33
C PHE A 64 -10.47 0.89 1.08
N MET A 65 -9.86 0.89 -0.12
CA MET A 65 -10.60 0.87 -1.38
C MET A 65 -11.40 -0.41 -1.56
N ILE A 66 -10.82 -1.58 -1.26
CA ILE A 66 -11.53 -2.87 -1.30
C ILE A 66 -12.74 -2.82 -0.37
N TYR A 67 -12.58 -2.29 0.85
CA TYR A 67 -13.70 -2.18 1.79
C TYR A 67 -14.83 -1.30 1.25
N ILE A 68 -14.52 -0.15 0.66
CA ILE A 68 -15.52 0.72 0.03
C ILE A 68 -16.26 0.00 -1.09
N VAL A 69 -15.54 -0.68 -1.98
CA VAL A 69 -16.15 -1.42 -3.09
C VAL A 69 -17.06 -2.53 -2.57
N THR A 70 -16.61 -3.31 -1.59
CA THR A 70 -17.42 -4.36 -0.95
C THR A 70 -18.67 -3.78 -0.30
N LEU A 71 -18.57 -2.62 0.37
CA LEU A 71 -19.70 -1.96 1.00
C LEU A 71 -20.72 -1.49 -0.05
N ILE A 72 -20.27 -0.90 -1.16
CA ILE A 72 -21.15 -0.50 -2.26
C ILE A 72 -21.90 -1.70 -2.84
N ILE A 73 -21.19 -2.80 -3.10
CA ILE A 73 -21.79 -4.05 -3.61
C ILE A 73 -22.80 -4.62 -2.62
N TYR A 74 -22.45 -4.66 -1.32
CA TYR A 74 -23.35 -5.14 -0.28
C TYR A 74 -24.64 -4.31 -0.20
N VAL A 75 -24.51 -2.99 -0.18
CA VAL A 75 -25.66 -2.07 -0.17
C VAL A 75 -26.53 -2.29 -1.41
N TYR A 76 -25.92 -2.40 -2.60
CA TYR A 76 -26.66 -2.67 -3.83
C TYR A 76 -27.44 -3.99 -3.77
N ILE A 77 -26.82 -5.08 -3.31
CA ILE A 77 -27.49 -6.39 -3.18
C ILE A 77 -28.61 -6.39 -2.15
N VAL A 78 -28.46 -5.65 -1.04
CA VAL A 78 -29.47 -5.62 0.03
C VAL A 78 -30.68 -4.75 -0.33
N ILE A 79 -30.47 -3.69 -1.13
CA ILE A 79 -31.53 -2.76 -1.55
C ILE A 79 -32.20 -3.19 -2.85
N SER A 80 -31.49 -3.89 -3.73
CA SER A 80 -32.02 -4.37 -5.00
C SER A 80 -32.83 -5.66 -4.86
#